data_AF-A0A942FWD5-F1
#
_entry.id   AF-A0A942FWD5-F1
#
_cell.length_a   1.000
_cell.length_b   1.000
_cell.length_c   1.000
_cell.angle_alpha   90.00
_cell.angle_beta   90.00
_cell.angle_gamma   90.00
#
_symmetry.space_group_name_H-M   'P 1'
#
loop_
_entity.id
_entity.type
_entity.pdbx_description
1 polymer ?
#
loop_
_entity_poly.entity_id
_entity_poly.type
_entity_poly.pdbx_seq_one_letter_code
_entity_poly.pdbx_strand_id
1 'polypeptide(L)' 'MTPILNTPAWKHAERHAHGLRDVHLREMFARDATRFQRLSVRWDDWLLDLSKQRILPETLPLLADLWQAADVP' A
#
# COMPACT_ATOMS: atom_id res chain seq x y z
N MET A 1 15.71 -6.05 -20.52
CA MET A 1 14.70 -5.89 -19.44
C MET A 1 14.35 -4.41 -19.34
N THR A 2 13.06 -4.07 -19.25
CA THR A 2 12.63 -2.70 -18.99
C THR A 2 12.95 -2.37 -17.52
N PRO A 3 13.66 -1.27 -17.22
CA PRO A 3 13.88 -0.87 -15.83
C PRO A 3 12.56 -0.73 -15.07
N ILE A 4 12.50 -1.17 -13.82
CA ILE A 4 11.25 -1.20 -13.03
C ILE A 4 10.54 0.16 -13.01
N LEU A 5 11.30 1.26 -12.92
CA LEU A 5 10.82 2.65 -12.92
C LEU A 5 10.06 3.06 -14.20
N ASN A 6 10.26 2.33 -15.30
CA ASN A 6 9.63 2.59 -16.60
C ASN A 6 8.44 1.63 -16.87
N THR A 7 8.14 0.71 -15.95
CA THR A 7 7.01 -0.22 -16.11
C THR A 7 5.67 0.49 -15.85
N PRO A 8 4.55 0.03 -16.47
CA PRO A 8 3.22 0.51 -16.13
C PRO A 8 2.89 0.33 -14.64
N ALA A 9 3.31 -0.79 -14.02
CA ALA A 9 3.09 -1.06 -12.60
C ALA A 9 3.71 0.03 -11.70
N TRP A 10 4.97 0.42 -11.97
CA TRP A 10 5.60 1.54 -11.26
C TRP A 10 4.82 2.84 -11.47
N LYS A 11 4.44 3.17 -12.71
CA LYS A 11 3.69 4.40 -13.01
C LYS A 11 2.32 4.43 -12.36
N HIS A 12 1.68 3.28 -12.16
CA HIS A 12 0.41 3.19 -11.46
C HIS A 12 0.59 3.45 -9.95
N ALA A 13 1.57 2.77 -9.32
CA ALA A 13 1.90 2.97 -7.92
C ALA A 13 2.37 4.41 -7.62
N GLU A 14 3.19 4.99 -8.51
CA GLU A 14 3.69 6.38 -8.43
C GLU A 14 2.53 7.39 -8.45
N ARG A 15 1.61 7.27 -9.43
CA ARG A 15 0.42 8.15 -9.49
C ARG A 15 -0.46 8.01 -8.25
N HIS A 16 -0.69 6.78 -7.78
CA HIS A 16 -1.46 6.52 -6.56
C HIS A 16 -0.81 7.17 -5.34
N ALA A 17 0.50 6.99 -5.16
CA ALA A 17 1.25 7.59 -4.05
C ALA A 17 1.20 9.13 -4.10
N HIS A 18 1.32 9.72 -5.29
CA HIS A 18 1.15 11.17 -5.47
C HIS A 18 -0.25 11.65 -5.05
N GLY A 19 -1.31 10.92 -5.43
CA GLY A 19 -2.69 11.25 -5.04
C GLY A 19 -2.95 11.19 -3.53
N LEU A 20 -2.16 10.40 -2.79
CA LEU A 20 -2.28 10.28 -1.33
C LEU A 20 -1.38 11.24 -0.54
N ARG A 21 -0.55 12.05 -1.21
CA ARG A 21 0.49 12.86 -0.54
C ARG A 21 -0.07 13.75 0.57
N ASP A 22 -1.20 14.40 0.30
CA ASP A 22 -1.84 15.37 1.20
C ASP A 22 -2.92 14.74 2.09
N VAL A 23 -3.17 13.44 1.95
CA VAL A 23 -4.09 12.71 2.83
C VAL A 23 -3.39 12.41 4.16
N HIS A 24 -4.00 12.88 5.25
CA HIS A 24 -3.48 12.67 6.59
C HIS A 24 -3.99 11.35 7.19
N LEU A 25 -3.10 10.61 7.88
CA LEU A 25 -3.48 9.38 8.58
C LEU A 25 -4.66 9.58 9.54
N ARG A 26 -4.71 10.73 10.25
CA ARG A 26 -5.83 11.06 11.16
C ARG A 26 -7.18 11.04 10.44
N GLU A 27 -7.23 11.56 9.22
CA GLU A 27 -8.43 11.53 8.38
C GLU A 27 -8.77 10.10 7.94
N MET A 28 -7.77 9.29 7.59
CA MET A 28 -7.98 7.88 7.22
C MET A 28 -8.54 7.06 8.39
N PHE A 29 -8.06 7.29 9.63
CA PHE A 29 -8.62 6.66 10.82
C PHE A 29 -10.02 7.17 11.16
N ALA A 30 -10.29 8.46 10.94
CA ALA A 30 -11.64 9.02 11.14
C ALA A 30 -12.66 8.43 10.16
N ARG A 31 -12.23 8.06 8.94
CA ARG A 31 -13.08 7.47 7.90
C ARG A 31 -13.24 5.95 7.98
N ASP A 32 -12.28 5.24 8.58
CA ASP A 32 -12.34 3.79 8.75
C ASP A 32 -12.00 3.40 10.20
N ALA A 33 -13.05 3.24 11.01
CA ALA A 33 -12.92 2.83 12.40
C ALA A 33 -12.31 1.42 12.57
N THR A 34 -12.35 0.59 11.53
CA THR A 34 -11.81 -0.78 11.52
C THR A 34 -10.43 -0.88 10.87
N ARG A 35 -9.82 0.26 10.51
CA ARG A 35 -8.54 0.34 9.79
C ARG A 35 -7.43 -0.49 10.45
N PHE A 36 -7.32 -0.44 11.78
CA PHE A 36 -6.35 -1.25 12.51
C PHE A 36 -6.54 -2.74 12.26
N GLN A 37 -7.77 -3.24 12.41
CA GLN A 37 -8.09 -4.66 12.22
C GLN A 37 -7.86 -5.10 10.77
N ARG A 38 -8.20 -4.24 9.80
CA ARG A 38 -8.05 -4.54 8.36
C ARG A 38 -6.61 -4.53 7.87
N LEU A 39 -5.76 -3.69 8.46
CA LEU A 39 -4.37 -3.50 8.03
C LEU A 39 -3.37 -4.04 9.05
N SER A 40 -3.81 -4.92 9.94
CA SER A 40 -2.91 -5.64 10.84
C SER A 40 -2.95 -7.12 10.55
N VAL A 41 -1.78 -7.75 10.56
CA VAL A 41 -1.63 -9.20 10.48
C VAL A 41 -1.04 -9.68 11.80
N ARG A 42 -1.68 -10.68 12.41
CA ARG A 42 -1.16 -11.38 13.58
C ARG A 42 -0.62 -12.74 13.15
N TRP A 43 0.58 -13.06 13.61
CA TRP A 43 1.20 -14.36 13.39
C TRP A 43 1.90 -14.76 14.69
N ASP A 44 1.42 -15.80 15.36
CA ASP A 44 1.87 -16.18 16.70
C ASP A 44 1.92 -14.96 17.64
N ASP A 45 3.07 -14.70 18.25
CA ASP A 45 3.29 -13.55 19.15
C ASP A 45 3.63 -12.25 18.40
N TRP A 46 3.66 -12.26 17.06
CA TRP A 46 3.99 -11.11 16.23
C TRP A 46 2.73 -10.37 15.74
N LEU A 47 2.84 -9.04 15.74
CA LEU A 47 1.87 -8.13 15.14
C LEU A 47 2.57 -7.25 14.11
N LEU A 48 2.20 -7.42 12.84
CA LEU A 48 2.52 -6.47 11.78
C LEU A 48 1.35 -5.49 11.63
N ASP A 49 1.55 -4.24 12.06
CA ASP A 49 0.55 -3.17 11.96
C ASP A 49 0.88 -2.21 10.81
N LEU A 50 0.17 -2.31 9.69
CA LEU A 50 0.25 -1.40 8.55
C LEU A 50 -0.80 -0.28 8.61
N SER A 51 -1.60 -0.19 9.67
CA SER A 51 -2.70 0.79 9.76
C SER A 51 -2.22 2.24 9.76
N LYS A 52 -0.96 2.47 10.14
CA LYS A 52 -0.30 3.78 10.13
C LYS A 52 0.42 4.11 8.81
N GLN A 53 0.19 3.33 7.75
CA GLN A 53 0.63 3.64 6.40
C GLN A 53 -0.49 4.31 5.59
N ARG A 54 -0.16 5.08 4.54
CA ARG A 54 -1.15 5.67 3.62
C ARG A 54 -1.66 4.62 2.63
N ILE A 55 -2.42 3.67 3.16
CA ILE A 55 -3.00 2.54 2.41
C ILE A 55 -4.51 2.74 2.31
N LEU A 56 -4.99 2.84 1.08
CA LEU A 56 -6.38 2.65 0.66
C LEU A 56 -6.57 1.25 0.03
N PRO A 57 -7.80 0.75 -0.16
CA PRO A 57 -8.07 -0.60 -0.67
C PRO A 57 -7.28 -0.96 -1.95
N GLU A 58 -7.09 -0.01 -2.84
CA GLU A 58 -6.36 -0.15 -4.11
C GLU A 58 -4.84 -0.20 -3.98
N THR A 59 -4.28 0.19 -2.83
CA THR A 59 -2.82 0.31 -2.65
C THR A 59 -2.12 -1.04 -2.67
N LEU A 60 -2.67 -2.04 -1.96
CA LEU A 60 -2.04 -3.37 -1.87
C LEU A 60 -2.06 -4.10 -3.22
N PRO A 61 -3.16 -4.09 -4.01
CA PRO A 61 -3.14 -4.58 -5.39
C PRO A 61 -2.06 -3.92 -6.26
N LEU A 62 -1.91 -2.59 -6.21
CA LEU A 62 -0.87 -1.88 -6.99
C LEU A 62 0.55 -2.28 -6.58
N LEU A 63 0.80 -2.50 -5.29
CA LEU A 63 2.09 -2.97 -4.81
C LEU A 63 2.34 -4.43 -5.19
N ALA A 64 1.31 -5.28 -5.21
CA ALA A 64 1.42 -6.66 -5.68
C ALA A 64 1.74 -6.71 -7.18
N ASP A 65 1.08 -5.89 -8.01
CA ASP A 65 1.39 -5.77 -9.44
C ASP A 65 2.84 -5.30 -9.65
N LEU A 66 3.31 -4.36 -8.82
CA LEU A 66 4.70 -3.91 -8.87
C LEU A 66 5.69 -5.00 -8.47
N TRP A 67 5.37 -5.81 -7.45
CA TRP A 67 6.17 -6.97 -7.04
C TRP A 67 6.33 -7.97 -8.18
N GLN A 68 5.22 -8.32 -8.83
CA GLN A 68 5.23 -9.23 -9.99
C GLN A 68 6.04 -8.64 -11.16
N ALA A 69 5.89 -7.34 -11.45
CA ALA A 69 6.65 -6.68 -12.50
C ALA A 69 8.16 -6.56 -12.20
N ALA A 70 8.53 -6.55 -10.91
CA ALA A 70 9.91 -6.55 -10.46
C ALA A 70 10.55 -7.95 -10.44
N ASP A 71 9.79 -9.00 -10.77
CA ASP A 71 10.24 -10.40 -10.80
C ASP A 71 10.88 -10.84 -9.47
N VAL A 72 10.24 -10.43 -8.36
CA VAL A 72 10.69 -10.77 -7.01
C VAL A 72 10.06 -12.13 -6.60
N PRO A 73 10.85 -13.08 -6.04
CA PRO A 73 10.39 -14.43 -5.68
C PRO A 73 9.20 -14.49 -4.72
#